data_AF-A0A942S5M1-F1
#
_entry.id   AF-A0A942S5M1-F1
#
_cell.length_a   1.000
_cell.length_b   1.000
_cell.length_c   1.000
_cell.angle_alpha   90.00
_cell.angle_beta   90.00
_cell.angle_gamma   90.00
#
_symmetry.space_group_name_H-M   'P 1'
#
loop_
_entity.id
_entity.type
_entity.pdbx_description
1 polymer ?
#
loop_
_entity_poly.entity_id
_entity_poly.type
_entity_poly.pdbx_seq_one_letter_code
_entity_poly.pdbx_strand_id
1 'polypeptide(L)'
;MFRWLTRRRRKKLMQKPFPSAWQEIIRRDFAHYKMLNSHERTRLQKLVQVFIAEKRWEGAGGLAPNDEIRVTIAAQACLLILN
;
A
#
# COMPACT_ATOMS: atom_id res chain seq x y z
N MET A 1 5.69 -4.81 -24.90
CA MET A 1 5.85 -6.26 -24.66
C MET A 1 5.77 -6.68 -23.18
N PHE A 2 6.29 -5.91 -22.21
CA PHE A 2 6.37 -6.31 -20.78
C PHE A 2 5.09 -6.17 -19.92
N ARG A 3 3.99 -5.59 -20.44
CA ARG A 3 2.74 -5.35 -19.67
C ARG A 3 2.15 -6.61 -19.04
N TRP A 4 2.28 -7.77 -19.68
CA TRP A 4 1.80 -9.05 -19.14
C TRP A 4 2.57 -9.48 -17.89
N LEU A 5 3.91 -9.33 -17.87
CA LEU A 5 4.75 -9.65 -16.71
C LEU A 5 4.41 -8.75 -15.51
N THR A 6 4.25 -7.44 -15.74
CA THR A 6 3.83 -6.48 -14.70
C THR A 6 2.45 -6.83 -14.14
N ARG A 7 1.48 -7.16 -15.00
CA ARG A 7 0.13 -7.58 -14.58
C ARG A 7 0.15 -8.86 -13.75
N ARG A 8 0.95 -9.85 -14.15
CA ARG A 8 1.12 -11.12 -13.40
C ARG A 8 1.74 -10.87 -12.02
N ARG A 9 2.78 -10.03 -11.95
CA ARG A 9 3.41 -9.64 -10.67
C ARG A 9 2.42 -8.92 -9.75
N ARG A 10 1.66 -7.94 -10.26
CA ARG A 10 0.60 -7.25 -9.49
C ARG A 10 -0.44 -8.23 -8.96
N LYS A 11 -0.95 -9.13 -9.80
CA LYS A 11 -1.93 -10.15 -9.39
C LYS A 11 -1.40 -11.01 -8.25
N LYS A 12 -0.14 -11.45 -8.33
CA LYS A 12 0.50 -12.23 -7.25
C LYS A 12 0.62 -11.43 -5.96
N LEU A 13 0.95 -10.15 -6.03
CA LEU A 13 1.04 -9.28 -4.84
C LEU A 13 -0.32 -9.08 -4.19
N MET A 14 -1.37 -8.82 -4.98
CA MET A 14 -2.74 -8.61 -4.48
C MET A 14 -3.40 -9.87 -3.90
N GLN A 15 -2.84 -11.05 -4.17
CA GLN A 15 -3.29 -12.32 -3.60
C GLN A 15 -2.59 -12.66 -2.28
N LYS A 16 -1.45 -12.03 -1.98
CA LYS A 16 -0.78 -12.23 -0.70
C LYS A 16 -1.60 -11.60 0.41
N PRO A 17 -1.68 -12.22 1.60
CA PRO A 17 -2.31 -11.58 2.75
C PRO A 17 -1.64 -10.24 3.03
N PHE A 18 -2.42 -9.27 3.47
CA PHE A 18 -1.89 -7.98 3.90
C PHE A 18 -1.09 -8.20 5.19
N PRO A 19 0.19 -7.78 5.27
CA PRO A 19 1.01 -8.01 6.45
C PRO A 19 0.39 -7.39 7.71
N SER A 20 0.38 -8.12 8.83
CA SER A 20 -0.20 -7.65 10.11
C SER A 20 0.46 -6.37 10.61
N ALA A 21 1.78 -6.28 10.54
CA ALA A 21 2.54 -5.06 10.89
C ALA A 21 2.08 -3.84 10.08
N TRP A 22 1.81 -4.01 8.79
CA TRP A 22 1.29 -2.92 7.95
C TRP A 22 -0.14 -2.56 8.30
N GLN A 23 -0.95 -3.54 8.71
CA GLN A 23 -2.32 -3.30 9.17
C GLN A 23 -2.34 -2.48 10.46
N GLU A 24 -1.41 -2.73 11.37
CA GLU A 24 -1.24 -1.94 12.60
C GLU A 24 -0.86 -0.50 12.27
N ILE A 25 0.13 -0.29 11.40
CA ILE A 25 0.54 1.04 10.94
C ILE A 25 -0.64 1.82 10.35
N ILE A 26 -1.36 1.25 9.35
CA ILE A 26 -2.47 1.97 8.72
C ILE A 26 -3.58 2.28 9.73
N ARG A 27 -3.90 1.35 10.64
CA ARG A 27 -4.96 1.58 11.65
C ARG A 27 -4.57 2.66 12.66
N ARG A 28 -3.29 2.79 12.97
CA ARG A 28 -2.75 3.80 13.89
C ARG A 28 -2.65 5.16 13.23
N ASP A 29 -2.04 5.24 12.05
CA ASP A 29 -1.54 6.49 11.48
C ASP A 29 -2.48 7.11 10.43
N PHE A 30 -3.45 6.33 9.92
CA PHE A 30 -4.34 6.79 8.85
C PHE A 30 -5.82 6.75 9.27
N ALA A 31 -6.32 7.87 9.82
CA ALA A 31 -7.69 7.99 10.34
C ALA A 31 -8.77 7.58 9.32
N HIS A 32 -8.61 7.95 8.05
CA HIS A 32 -9.54 7.60 6.96
C HIS A 32 -9.75 6.09 6.83
N TYR A 33 -8.75 5.26 7.15
CA TYR A 33 -8.89 3.80 7.12
C TYR A 33 -10.02 3.28 8.00
N LYS A 34 -10.24 3.94 9.15
CA LYS A 34 -11.32 3.57 10.08
C LYS A 34 -12.70 3.90 9.52
N MET A 35 -12.80 4.86 8.61
CA MET A 35 -14.04 5.27 7.96
C MET A 35 -14.43 4.36 6.80
N LEU A 36 -13.46 3.64 6.21
CA LEU A 36 -13.71 2.72 5.11
C LEU A 36 -14.47 1.47 5.56
N ASN A 37 -15.36 0.98 4.70
CA ASN A 37 -16.02 -0.31 4.88
C ASN A 37 -15.04 -1.48 4.60
N SER A 38 -15.45 -2.72 4.89
CA SER A 38 -14.59 -3.90 4.76
C SER A 38 -14.10 -4.15 3.33
N HIS A 39 -14.93 -3.87 2.32
CA HIS A 39 -14.58 -4.02 0.92
C HIS A 39 -13.54 -2.98 0.48
N GLU A 40 -13.78 -1.71 0.82
CA GLU A 40 -12.85 -0.59 0.58
C GLU A 40 -11.50 -0.82 1.26
N ARG A 41 -11.49 -1.26 2.53
CA ARG A 41 -10.25 -1.60 3.25
C ARG A 41 -9.46 -2.68 2.52
N THR A 42 -10.12 -3.75 2.12
CA THR A 42 -9.49 -4.87 1.38
C THR A 42 -8.89 -4.38 0.06
N ARG A 43 -9.60 -3.51 -0.65
CA ARG A 43 -9.11 -2.93 -1.90
C ARG A 43 -7.94 -1.99 -1.69
N LEU A 44 -8.00 -1.11 -0.69
CA LEU A 44 -6.93 -0.20 -0.34
C LEU A 44 -5.65 -0.98 0.02
N GLN A 45 -5.76 -2.02 0.84
CA GLN A 45 -4.63 -2.90 1.21
C GLN A 45 -3.94 -3.51 -0.01
N LYS A 46 -4.71 -4.00 -0.98
CA LYS A 46 -4.19 -4.55 -2.25
C LYS A 46 -3.46 -3.48 -3.07
N LEU A 47 -4.00 -2.26 -3.13
CA LEU A 47 -3.34 -1.13 -3.81
C LEU A 47 -2.03 -0.75 -3.11
N VAL A 48 -2.02 -0.68 -1.77
CA VAL A 48 -0.84 -0.39 -0.96
C VAL A 48 0.27 -1.42 -1.20
N GLN A 49 -0.04 -2.72 -1.21
CA GLN A 49 0.94 -3.77 -1.50
C GLN A 49 1.58 -3.61 -2.87
N VAL A 50 0.79 -3.26 -3.89
CA VAL A 50 1.30 -3.02 -5.23
C VAL A 50 2.13 -1.75 -5.28
N PHE A 51 1.66 -0.66 -4.66
CA PHE A 51 2.35 0.62 -4.64
C PHE A 51 3.74 0.49 -4.00
N ILE A 52 3.83 -0.11 -2.82
CA ILE A 52 5.10 -0.32 -2.12
C ILE A 52 6.07 -1.17 -2.96
N ALA A 53 5.58 -2.21 -3.62
CA ALA A 53 6.41 -3.13 -4.39
C ALA A 53 6.89 -2.60 -5.74
N GLU A 54 6.21 -1.59 -6.31
CA GLU A 54 6.51 -1.05 -7.64
C GLU A 54 7.20 0.31 -7.62
N LYS A 55 7.07 1.06 -6.52
CA LYS A 55 7.73 2.36 -6.38
C LYS A 55 9.11 2.22 -5.76
N ARG A 56 10.04 3.06 -6.21
CA ARG A 56 11.33 3.24 -5.56
C ARG A 56 11.12 4.18 -4.38
N TRP A 57 11.67 3.80 -3.22
CA TRP A 57 11.58 4.57 -1.99
C TRP A 57 12.95 5.12 -1.67
N GLU A 58 13.03 6.44 -1.58
CA GLU A 58 14.25 7.18 -1.26
C GLU A 58 13.86 8.21 -0.20
N GLY A 59 14.71 8.38 0.81
CA GLY A 59 14.54 9.44 1.79
C GLY A 59 15.49 10.60 1.49
N ALA A 60 15.22 11.74 2.13
CA ALA A 60 16.00 12.97 1.96
C ALA A 60 16.49 13.46 3.33
N GLY A 61 17.60 14.21 3.34
CA GLY A 61 18.14 14.82 4.57
C GLY A 61 18.57 13.82 5.64
N GLY A 62 19.08 12.65 5.24
CA GLY A 62 19.50 11.58 6.17
C GLY A 62 18.36 10.69 6.67
N LEU A 63 17.11 10.95 6.29
CA LEU A 63 15.98 10.08 6.61
C LEU A 63 16.04 8.80 5.77
N ALA A 64 15.92 7.63 6.40
CA ALA A 64 15.80 6.35 5.71
C ALA A 64 14.32 5.89 5.67
N PRO A 65 13.75 5.57 4.49
CA PRO A 65 12.39 5.06 4.42
C PRO A 65 12.23 3.72 5.15
N ASN A 66 11.34 3.67 6.13
CA ASN A 66 10.96 2.46 6.85
C ASN A 66 9.52 2.05 6.50
N ASP A 67 9.02 0.95 7.07
CA ASP A 67 7.67 0.47 6.77
C ASP A 67 6.59 1.46 7.17
N GLU A 68 6.74 2.16 8.30
CA GLU A 68 5.79 3.18 8.75
C GLU A 68 5.61 4.29 7.72
N ILE A 69 6.71 4.86 7.23
CA ILE A 69 6.70 5.89 6.19
C ILE A 69 6.08 5.35 4.90
N ARG A 70 6.54 4.17 4.46
CA ARG A 70 6.13 3.58 3.17
C ARG A 70 4.64 3.25 3.15
N VAL A 71 4.15 2.64 4.21
CA VAL A 71 2.76 2.19 4.34
C VAL A 71 1.81 3.38 4.47
N THR A 72 2.16 4.38 5.27
CA THR A 72 1.32 5.58 5.45
C THR A 72 1.21 6.39 4.16
N ILE A 73 2.32 6.65 3.47
CA ILE A 73 2.32 7.37 2.18
C ILE A 73 1.54 6.58 1.13
N ALA A 74 1.77 5.27 1.04
CA ALA A 74 1.06 4.42 0.09
C ALA A 74 -0.45 4.42 0.35
N ALA A 75 -0.89 4.38 1.62
CA ALA A 75 -2.32 4.40 1.98
C ALA A 75 -2.97 5.73 1.56
N GLN A 76 -2.33 6.86 1.84
CA GLN A 76 -2.81 8.18 1.42
C GLN A 76 -2.90 8.30 -0.11
N ALA A 77 -1.86 7.90 -0.83
CA ALA A 77 -1.84 7.95 -2.29
C ALA A 77 -2.89 7.02 -2.92
N CYS A 78 -3.07 5.81 -2.38
CA CYS A 78 -4.05 4.86 -2.91
C CYS A 78 -5.49 5.22 -2.59
N LEU A 79 -5.76 6.01 -1.54
CA LEU A 79 -7.11 6.45 -1.20
C LEU A 79 -7.74 7.24 -2.36
N LEU A 80 -6.95 8.07 -3.05
CA LEU A 80 -7.41 8.93 -4.14
C LEU A 80 -7.90 8.19 -5.39
N ILE A 81 -7.64 6.88 -5.48
CA ILE A 81 -8.04 6.01 -6.61
C ILE A 81 -8.93 4.85 -6.14
N LEU A 82 -9.48 4.96 -4.94
CA LEU A 82 -10.38 3.99 -4.33
C LEU A 82 -11.80 4.22 -4.88
N ASN A 83 -12.07 3.73 -6.11
CA ASN A 83 -13.36 3.87 -6.81
C ASN A 83 -14.19 2.59 -6.76
#